data_AF-A0A848M4M6-F1
#
_entry.id   AF-A0A848M4M6-F1
#
_cell.length_a   1.000
_cell.length_b   1.000
_cell.length_c   1.000
_cell.angle_alpha   90.00
_cell.angle_beta   90.00
_cell.angle_gamma   90.00
#
_symmetry.space_group_name_H-M   'P 1'
#
loop_
_entity.id
_entity.type
_entity.pdbx_description
1 polymer ?
#
loop_
_entity_poly.entity_id
_entity_poly.type
_entity_poly.pdbx_seq_one_letter_code
_entity_poly.pdbx_strand_id
1 'polypeptide(L)'
;MPPFNIKRAAMQLDDESRFVGSTIFEVEGHTGAYEITFLSKNGKDWDYSLHFADEPGPEEQFLLIDAQLEENEDLFDDLLDAAVEAGGF
;
A
#
# COMPACT_ATOMS: atom_id res chain seq x y z
N MET A 1 -4.75 16.44 1.47
CA MET A 1 -4.42 15.04 1.83
C MET A 1 -4.06 15.03 3.31
N PRO A 2 -4.67 14.19 4.15
CA PRO A 2 -4.17 13.98 5.51
C PRO A 2 -2.73 13.43 5.41
N PRO A 3 -1.82 13.84 6.30
CA PRO A 3 -0.47 13.28 6.30
C PRO A 3 -0.55 11.78 6.63
N PHE A 4 0.05 10.96 5.77
CA PHE A 4 0.29 9.55 6.03
C PHE A 4 1.78 9.35 6.33
N ASN A 5 2.09 8.39 7.19
CA ASN A 5 3.44 8.00 7.49
C ASN A 5 3.64 6.54 7.08
N ILE A 6 4.64 6.31 6.23
CA ILE A 6 5.04 4.96 5.85
C ILE A 6 5.87 4.38 6.99
N LYS A 7 5.35 3.33 7.62
CA LYS A 7 6.04 2.61 8.70
C LYS A 7 7.07 1.64 8.16
N ARG A 8 6.70 0.94 7.09
CA ARG A 8 7.54 -0.08 6.47
C ARG A 8 7.13 -0.23 5.03
N ALA A 9 8.11 -0.39 4.16
CA ALA A 9 7.87 -0.77 2.78
C ALA A 9 8.87 -1.88 2.41
N ALA A 10 8.46 -2.74 1.50
CA ALA A 10 9.29 -3.82 0.99
C ALA A 10 8.81 -4.20 -0.39
N MET A 11 9.73 -4.36 -1.33
CA MET A 11 9.44 -4.98 -2.62
C MET A 11 10.40 -6.13 -2.90
N GLN A 12 9.86 -7.18 -3.50
CA GLN A 12 10.59 -8.37 -3.89
C GLN A 12 10.11 -8.87 -5.25
N LEU A 13 10.99 -9.55 -5.97
CA LEU A 13 10.64 -10.30 -7.17
C LEU A 13 10.39 -11.75 -6.76
N ASP A 14 9.20 -12.25 -7.01
CA ASP A 14 8.82 -13.64 -6.75
C ASP A 14 9.40 -14.57 -7.82
N ASP A 15 9.46 -15.88 -7.55
CA ASP A 15 10.03 -16.90 -8.45
C ASP A 15 9.40 -16.92 -9.87
N GLU A 16 8.17 -16.42 -9.99
CA GLU A 16 7.46 -16.30 -11.27
C GLU A 16 7.78 -14.97 -12.02
N SER A 17 8.85 -14.27 -11.65
CA SER A 17 9.21 -12.93 -12.16
C SER A 17 8.11 -11.89 -11.96
N ARG A 18 7.32 -12.05 -10.89
CA ARG A 18 6.28 -11.10 -10.49
C ARG A 18 6.84 -10.13 -9.47
N PHE A 19 6.51 -8.85 -9.60
CA PHE A 19 6.81 -7.85 -8.59
C PHE A 19 5.78 -7.97 -7.47
N VAL A 20 6.25 -8.16 -6.24
CA VAL A 20 5.42 -8.21 -5.04
C VAL A 20 5.92 -7.12 -4.11
N GLY A 21 5.16 -6.03 -4.02
CA GLY A 21 5.40 -4.92 -3.10
C GLY A 21 4.48 -5.02 -1.89
N SER A 22 4.89 -4.45 -0.76
CA SER A 22 4.04 -4.29 0.42
C SER A 22 4.46 -3.03 1.16
N THR A 23 3.48 -2.21 1.51
CA THR A 23 3.69 -0.95 2.23
C THR A 23 2.74 -0.90 3.40
N ILE A 24 3.29 -0.79 4.60
CA ILE A 24 2.58 -0.54 5.84
C ILE A 24 2.65 0.95 6.11
N PHE A 25 1.49 1.60 6.19
CA PHE A 25 1.36 3.02 6.46
C PHE A 25 0.28 3.28 7.50
N GLU A 26 0.41 4.40 8.18
CA GLU A 26 -0.56 4.92 9.15
C GLU A 26 -1.02 6.29 8.67
N VAL A 27 -2.30 6.59 8.86
CA VAL A 27 -2.91 7.85 8.44
C VAL A 27 -3.19 8.68 9.68
N GLU A 28 -2.79 9.94 9.68
CA GLU A 28 -3.01 10.80 10.84
C GLU A 28 -4.52 10.97 11.10
N GLY A 29 -4.96 10.63 12.31
CA GLY A 29 -6.37 10.59 12.70
C GLY A 29 -7.02 9.21 12.59
N HIS A 30 -6.35 8.23 11.99
CA HIS A 30 -6.77 6.84 12.01
C HIS A 30 -6.12 6.11 13.19
N THR A 31 -6.87 5.18 13.80
CA THR A 31 -6.39 4.42 14.96
C THR A 31 -5.59 3.18 14.58
N GLY A 32 -5.72 2.70 13.34
CA GLY A 32 -5.06 1.49 12.84
C GLY A 32 -4.02 1.79 11.76
N ALA A 33 -3.03 0.91 11.67
CA ALA A 33 -2.12 0.85 10.53
C ALA A 33 -2.71 0.00 9.40
N TYR A 34 -2.47 0.42 8.17
CA TYR A 34 -2.93 -0.23 6.96
C TYR A 34 -1.74 -0.87 6.25
N GLU A 35 -1.97 -2.05 5.69
CA GLU A 35 -1.03 -2.74 4.83
C GLU A 35 -1.65 -2.80 3.44
N ILE A 36 -0.97 -2.19 2.48
CA ILE A 36 -1.26 -2.39 1.06
C ILE A 36 -0.22 -3.35 0.49
N THR A 37 -0.69 -4.40 -0.18
CA THR A 37 0.16 -5.32 -0.93
C THR A 37 -0.05 -5.06 -2.41
N PHE A 38 1.04 -4.85 -3.15
CA PHE A 38 1.06 -4.67 -4.59
C PHE A 38 1.55 -5.95 -5.25
N LEU A 39 0.87 -6.37 -6.33
CA LEU A 39 1.24 -7.52 -7.11
C LEU A 39 1.21 -7.14 -8.59
N SER A 40 2.34 -7.28 -9.29
CA SER A 40 2.37 -7.12 -10.73
C SER A 40 3.04 -8.29 -11.42
N LYS A 41 2.38 -8.81 -12.45
CA LYS A 41 2.91 -9.91 -13.26
C LYS A 41 3.86 -9.45 -14.36
N ASN A 42 3.77 -8.19 -14.78
CA ASN A 42 4.48 -7.65 -15.94
C ASN A 42 5.14 -6.28 -15.69
N GLY A 43 5.03 -5.73 -14.47
CA GLY A 43 5.45 -4.36 -14.14
C GLY A 43 4.59 -3.26 -14.77
N LYS A 44 3.47 -3.62 -15.42
CA LYS A 44 2.53 -2.70 -16.09
C LYS A 44 1.16 -2.72 -15.45
N ASP A 45 0.62 -3.92 -15.24
CA ASP A 45 -0.64 -4.11 -14.53
C ASP A 45 -0.31 -4.41 -13.07
N TRP A 46 -0.69 -3.50 -12.18
CA TRP A 46 -0.50 -3.62 -10.75
C TRP A 46 -1.86 -3.89 -10.10
N ASP A 47 -2.00 -5.09 -9.55
CA ASP A 47 -3.07 -5.42 -8.61
C ASP A 47 -2.66 -4.94 -7.22
N TYR A 48 -3.62 -4.56 -6.39
CA TYR A 48 -3.37 -4.29 -4.98
C TYR A 48 -4.38 -4.98 -4.07
N SER A 49 -4.01 -5.11 -2.80
CA SER A 49 -4.89 -5.61 -1.75
C SER A 49 -4.61 -4.82 -0.48
N LEU A 50 -5.64 -4.16 0.04
CA LEU A 50 -5.58 -3.39 1.28
C LEU A 50 -6.10 -4.24 2.45
N HIS A 51 -5.36 -4.26 3.54
CA HIS A 51 -5.74 -4.93 4.79
C HIS A 51 -5.31 -4.10 6.01
N PHE A 52 -5.81 -4.44 7.19
CA PHE A 52 -5.30 -3.88 8.44
C PHE A 52 -3.99 -4.59 8.82
N ALA A 53 -2.93 -3.81 9.04
CA ALA A 53 -1.60 -4.34 9.33
C ALA A 53 -1.47 -4.88 10.76
N ASP A 54 -2.26 -4.34 11.69
CA ASP A 54 -2.17 -4.63 13.12
C ASP A 54 -3.56 -4.98 13.67
N GLU A 55 -4.20 -4.08 14.41
CA GLU A 55 -5.58 -4.27 14.85
C GLU A 55 -6.61 -3.81 13.79
N PRO A 56 -7.73 -4.55 13.62
CA PRO A 56 -8.83 -4.12 12.77
C PRO A 56 -9.41 -2.82 13.31
N GLY A 57 -9.21 -1.74 12.56
CA GLY A 57 -9.72 -0.41 12.87
C GLY A 57 -11.19 -0.22 12.51
N PRO A 58 -11.70 1.01 12.60
CA PRO A 58 -13.07 1.34 12.19
C PRO A 58 -13.26 1.04 10.70
N GLU A 59 -14.32 0.29 10.35
CA GLU A 59 -14.64 -0.03 8.94
C GLU A 59 -14.83 1.23 8.09
N GLU A 60 -15.39 2.31 8.66
CA GLU A 60 -15.51 3.61 7.98
C GLU A 60 -14.16 4.17 7.52
N GLN A 61 -13.12 4.03 8.35
CA GLN A 61 -11.77 4.49 8.01
C GLN A 61 -11.13 3.62 6.93
N PHE A 62 -11.41 2.31 6.96
CA PHE A 62 -10.95 1.39 5.92
C PHE A 62 -11.58 1.71 4.58
N LEU A 63 -12.90 1.87 4.53
CA LEU A 63 -13.64 2.27 3.33
C LEU A 63 -13.16 3.62 2.77
N LEU A 64 -12.80 4.57 3.64
CA LEU A 64 -12.23 5.85 3.20
C LEU A 64 -10.86 5.71 2.54
N ILE A 65 -10.01 4.81 3.04
CA ILE A 65 -8.69 4.55 2.43
C ILE A 65 -8.84 3.74 1.15
N ASP A 66 -9.71 2.75 1.14
CA ASP A 66 -10.02 1.94 -0.04
C ASP A 66 -10.54 2.83 -1.18
N ALA A 67 -11.53 3.68 -0.91
CA ALA A 67 -12.02 4.66 -1.88
C ALA A 67 -10.94 5.67 -2.28
N GLN A 68 -10.10 6.13 -1.35
CA GLN A 68 -8.99 7.03 -1.73
C GLN A 68 -7.96 6.34 -2.62
N LEU A 69 -7.65 5.06 -2.44
CA LEU A 69 -6.73 4.34 -3.33
C LEU A 69 -7.32 4.18 -4.73
N GLU A 70 -8.64 4.00 -4.85
CA GLU A 70 -9.32 3.96 -6.15
C GLU A 70 -9.44 5.34 -6.81
N GLU A 71 -9.73 6.39 -6.04
CA GLU A 71 -9.99 7.74 -6.56
C GLU A 71 -8.71 8.59 -6.69
N ASN A 72 -7.62 8.22 -6.00
CA ASN A 72 -6.39 9.00 -5.90
C ASN A 72 -5.18 8.17 -6.35
N GLU A 73 -4.91 8.25 -7.66
CA GLU A 73 -3.73 7.61 -8.28
C GLU A 73 -2.41 8.10 -7.65
N ASP A 74 -2.32 9.36 -7.19
CA ASP A 74 -1.10 9.87 -6.53
C ASP A 74 -0.82 9.12 -5.21
N LEU A 75 -1.85 8.77 -4.42
CA LEU A 75 -1.66 7.99 -3.19
C LEU A 75 -1.15 6.59 -3.49
N PHE A 76 -1.73 5.96 -4.51
CA PHE A 76 -1.31 4.63 -4.95
C PHE A 76 0.14 4.65 -5.41
N ASP A 77 0.50 5.61 -6.27
CA ASP A 77 1.85 5.77 -6.81
C ASP A 77 2.85 6.08 -5.68
N ASP A 78 2.54 6.96 -4.72
CA ASP A 78 3.41 7.25 -3.57
C ASP A 78 3.72 6.00 -2.74
N LEU A 79 2.70 5.16 -2.50
CA LEU A 79 2.85 3.93 -1.71
C LEU A 79 3.60 2.83 -2.49
N LEU A 80 3.38 2.77 -3.80
CA LEU A 80 4.09 1.87 -4.69
C LEU A 80 5.56 2.27 -4.79
N ASP A 81 5.85 3.54 -5.09
CA ASP A 81 7.21 4.08 -5.17
C ASP A 81 7.98 3.83 -3.89
N ALA A 82 7.36 4.01 -2.72
CA ALA A 82 7.99 3.68 -1.46
C ALA A 82 8.35 2.18 -1.32
N ALA A 83 7.52 1.27 -1.84
CA ALA A 83 7.85 -0.15 -1.91
C ALA A 83 9.01 -0.40 -2.88
N VAL A 84 8.99 0.23 -4.06
CA VAL A 84 10.02 0.11 -5.09
C VAL A 84 11.38 0.58 -4.56
N GLU A 85 11.43 1.78 -3.99
CA GLU A 85 12.63 2.36 -3.38
C GLU A 85 13.17 1.47 -2.25
N ALA A 86 12.28 0.91 -1.42
CA ALA A 86 12.69 -0.01 -0.35
C ALA A 86 13.25 -1.35 -0.87
N GLY A 87 12.73 -1.83 -2.01
CA GLY A 87 13.26 -3.01 -2.70
C GLY A 87 14.57 -2.77 -3.45
N GLY A 88 14.92 -1.51 -3.70
CA GLY A 88 16.14 -1.12 -4.41
C GLY A 88 16.14 -1.45 -5.90
N PHE A 89 14.96 -1.41 -6.54
CA PHE A 89 14.78 -1.64 -7.97
C PHE A 89 15.00 -0.38 -8.81
#